data_AF-F4NWQ6-F1
#
_entry.id   AF-F4NWQ6-F1
#
_cell.length_a   1.000
_cell.length_b   1.000
_cell.length_c   1.000
_cell.angle_alpha   90.00
_cell.angle_beta   90.00
_cell.angle_gamma   90.00
#
_symmetry.space_group_name_H-M   'P 1'
#
loop_
_entity.id
_entity.type
_entity.pdbx_description
1 polymer ?
#
loop_
_entity_poly.entity_id
_entity_poly.type
_entity_poly.pdbx_seq_one_letter_code
_entity_poly.pdbx_strand_id
1 'polypeptide(L)'
;MSASVGKSDWKILTENPNARVTGVQESLLQESEKDVLWYRDNFLGKVHQNYLAPDSPRGPLAISLAKDGTIYKALIRSNLGTERLSVAIVKVQRSTMRKLFGLSPTLENIISSMGYTVPSHFLKLCKDSSLPSELLSMEERQVIRSYKFGVEYISSGQTTEEHALCNTHENASPAYKKFLTFLGETIELSGWRGYRAGLDVSGANNTGIQSVYTKWQGYEIMYHVATLLPHKPEDKQQLERKRHIGNDIVMIIFQDEKTAFDLSSITSHQNHVVALVTPEEEGYRIQIASKAGVPSFLPEIPDPPLIQMDAMSRDFFLHKLVNAERASYKAPSFAPKLSRTRSVLLYDIAVKFLG
;
A
#
# COMPACT_ATOMS: atom_id res chain seq x y z
N MET A 1 4.42 2.23 28.53
CA MET A 1 4.14 2.42 27.09
C MET A 1 5.38 3.02 26.46
N SER A 2 5.83 2.49 25.31
CA SER A 2 7.06 2.95 24.65
C SER A 2 6.83 4.19 23.76
N ALA A 3 5.59 4.65 23.59
CA ALA A 3 5.24 5.88 22.88
C ALA A 3 4.51 6.89 23.75
N SER A 4 4.75 8.17 23.47
CA SER A 4 3.92 9.31 23.88
C SER A 4 3.39 10.02 22.64
N VAL A 5 2.09 10.35 22.63
CA VAL A 5 1.44 11.03 21.50
C VAL A 5 1.42 12.57 21.64
N GLY A 6 1.75 13.10 22.82
CA GLY A 6 1.76 14.56 23.04
C GLY A 6 0.48 15.26 22.57
N LYS A 7 0.62 16.39 21.87
CA LYS A 7 -0.49 17.14 21.23
C LYS A 7 -0.67 16.82 19.73
N SER A 8 -0.16 15.67 19.28
CA SER A 8 -0.20 15.28 17.86
C SER A 8 -1.50 14.60 17.47
N ASP A 9 -1.64 14.29 16.17
CA ASP A 9 -2.74 13.50 15.61
C ASP A 9 -2.46 11.97 15.61
N TRP A 10 -1.37 11.54 16.25
CA TRP A 10 -1.01 10.13 16.39
C TRP A 10 -1.94 9.41 17.36
N LYS A 11 -2.28 8.16 17.04
CA LYS A 11 -3.05 7.25 17.89
C LYS A 11 -2.32 5.92 17.99
N ILE A 12 -2.09 5.46 19.22
CA ILE A 12 -1.58 4.11 19.47
C ILE A 12 -2.70 3.12 19.14
N LEU A 13 -2.38 2.10 18.35
CA LEU A 13 -3.33 1.05 17.99
C LEU A 13 -3.60 0.16 19.19
N THR A 14 -4.84 -0.30 19.32
CA THR A 14 -5.25 -1.20 20.39
C THR A 14 -4.69 -2.60 20.19
N GLU A 15 -4.23 -3.19 21.28
CA GLU A 15 -3.81 -4.59 21.37
C GLU A 15 -5.05 -5.47 21.57
N ASN A 16 -5.00 -6.72 21.10
CA ASN A 16 -6.10 -7.69 21.20
C ASN A 16 -5.62 -8.97 21.89
N PRO A 17 -6.17 -9.33 23.07
CA PRO A 17 -5.80 -10.56 23.80
C PRO A 17 -6.19 -11.85 23.07
N ASN A 18 -7.06 -11.77 22.06
CA ASN A 18 -7.43 -12.91 21.21
C ASN A 18 -6.58 -12.99 19.93
N ALA A 19 -5.83 -11.94 19.58
CA ALA A 19 -4.94 -11.98 18.43
C ALA A 19 -3.71 -12.84 18.71
N ARG A 20 -3.17 -13.46 17.66
CA ARG A 20 -2.01 -14.35 17.73
C ARG A 20 -1.05 -14.01 16.61
N VAL A 21 0.25 -14.13 16.90
CA VAL A 21 1.28 -14.14 15.86
C VAL A 21 1.07 -15.42 15.05
N THR A 22 0.67 -15.25 13.81
CA THR A 22 0.44 -16.34 12.86
C THR A 22 1.18 -15.99 11.58
N GLY A 23 1.54 -17.04 10.80
CA GLY A 23 2.05 -16.83 9.45
C GLY A 23 1.01 -16.14 8.56
N VAL A 24 1.35 -15.91 7.30
CA VAL A 24 0.46 -15.27 6.30
C VAL A 24 -0.84 -16.08 6.13
N GLN A 25 -1.86 -15.79 6.95
CA GLN A 25 -3.24 -16.24 6.78
C GLN A 25 -4.00 -15.26 5.85
N GLU A 26 -5.22 -15.65 5.45
CA GLU A 26 -6.10 -15.06 4.43
C GLU A 26 -6.25 -13.51 4.42
N SER A 27 -5.88 -12.79 5.48
CA SER A 27 -5.95 -11.32 5.53
C SER A 27 -5.02 -10.60 4.54
N LEU A 28 -3.88 -11.21 4.17
CA LEU A 28 -3.03 -10.71 3.07
C LEU A 28 -3.73 -10.90 1.73
N LEU A 29 -4.47 -11.99 1.56
CA LEU A 29 -5.23 -12.29 0.34
C LEU A 29 -6.31 -11.24 0.10
N GLN A 30 -7.04 -10.79 1.13
CA GLN A 30 -8.11 -9.80 0.96
C GLN A 30 -7.64 -8.43 0.44
N GLU A 31 -6.50 -7.91 0.90
CA GLU A 31 -5.96 -6.63 0.38
C GLU A 31 -5.08 -6.84 -0.87
N SER A 32 -4.38 -7.98 -1.00
CA SER A 32 -3.65 -8.34 -2.23
C SER A 32 -4.55 -8.76 -3.38
N GLU A 33 -5.83 -9.06 -3.13
CA GLU A 33 -6.83 -9.25 -4.18
C GLU A 33 -6.91 -8.03 -5.09
N LYS A 34 -6.62 -6.82 -4.59
CA LYS A 34 -6.54 -5.60 -5.41
C LYS A 34 -5.33 -5.57 -6.35
N ASP A 35 -4.30 -6.34 -6.03
CA ASP A 35 -3.10 -6.53 -6.86
C ASP A 35 -3.29 -7.63 -7.92
N VAL A 36 -4.40 -8.38 -7.84
CA VAL A 36 -4.79 -9.36 -8.86
C VAL A 36 -5.31 -8.62 -10.09
N LEU A 37 -4.68 -8.91 -11.24
CA LEU A 37 -5.07 -8.41 -12.55
C LEU A 37 -6.32 -9.15 -13.04
N TRP A 38 -7.46 -8.90 -12.39
CA TRP A 38 -8.71 -9.61 -12.66
C TRP A 38 -9.16 -9.46 -14.11
N TYR A 39 -8.83 -8.33 -14.75
CA TYR A 39 -9.11 -8.12 -16.16
C TYR A 39 -8.39 -9.11 -17.06
N ARG A 40 -7.09 -9.37 -16.81
CA ARG A 40 -6.30 -10.37 -17.51
C ARG A 40 -6.96 -11.75 -17.43
N ASP A 41 -7.39 -12.13 -16.23
CA ASP A 41 -7.85 -13.50 -15.97
C ASP A 41 -9.33 -13.72 -16.42
N ASN A 42 -10.16 -12.66 -16.44
CA ASN A 42 -11.61 -12.77 -16.68
C ASN A 42 -12.10 -12.13 -17.99
N PHE A 43 -11.32 -11.28 -18.65
CA PHE A 43 -11.76 -10.54 -19.84
C PHE A 43 -10.78 -10.65 -21.00
N LEU A 44 -9.47 -10.55 -20.74
CA LEU A 44 -8.48 -10.61 -21.81
C LEU A 44 -8.57 -11.96 -22.53
N GLY A 45 -8.60 -11.94 -23.88
CA GLY A 45 -8.78 -13.14 -24.70
C GLY A 45 -10.18 -13.76 -24.66
N LYS A 46 -11.12 -13.20 -23.89
CA LYS A 46 -12.51 -13.65 -23.79
C LYS A 46 -13.48 -12.64 -24.43
N VAL A 47 -14.65 -13.11 -24.85
CA VAL A 47 -15.68 -12.24 -25.45
C VAL A 47 -16.26 -11.33 -24.37
N HIS A 48 -16.05 -10.01 -24.52
CA HIS A 48 -16.56 -8.99 -23.62
C HIS A 48 -16.70 -7.64 -24.35
N GLN A 49 -17.39 -6.69 -23.72
CA GLN A 49 -17.59 -5.33 -24.22
C GLN A 49 -16.91 -4.33 -23.29
N ASN A 50 -16.30 -3.29 -23.86
CA ASN A 50 -15.72 -2.20 -23.09
C ASN A 50 -16.46 -0.90 -23.38
N TYR A 51 -16.83 -0.19 -22.31
CA TYR A 51 -17.49 1.11 -22.36
C TYR A 51 -16.60 2.14 -21.69
N LEU A 52 -16.43 3.29 -22.34
CA LEU A 52 -15.63 4.41 -21.84
C LEU A 52 -16.54 5.61 -21.63
N ALA A 53 -16.29 6.36 -20.55
CA ALA A 53 -17.02 7.60 -20.25
C ALA A 53 -16.05 8.63 -19.68
N PRO A 54 -15.51 9.57 -20.48
CA PRO A 54 -14.57 10.58 -19.99
C PRO A 54 -15.24 11.56 -19.01
N ASP A 55 -16.52 11.88 -19.23
CA ASP A 55 -17.22 12.98 -18.56
C ASP A 55 -18.44 12.51 -17.75
N SER A 56 -18.38 11.33 -17.13
CA SER A 56 -19.51 10.86 -16.31
C SER A 56 -19.67 11.71 -15.03
N PRO A 57 -20.85 11.71 -14.38
CA PRO A 57 -21.05 12.38 -13.08
C PRO A 57 -20.10 11.89 -11.97
N ARG A 58 -19.46 10.73 -12.16
CA ARG A 58 -18.47 10.14 -11.25
C ARG A 58 -17.02 10.38 -11.70
N GLY A 59 -16.81 11.22 -12.71
CA GLY A 59 -15.54 11.41 -13.40
C GLY A 59 -15.29 10.37 -14.51
N PRO A 60 -14.05 10.27 -15.01
CA PRO A 60 -13.69 9.31 -16.06
C PRO A 60 -13.90 7.85 -15.61
N LEU A 61 -14.56 7.05 -16.45
CA LEU A 61 -14.85 5.64 -16.19
C LEU A 61 -14.48 4.73 -17.37
N ALA A 62 -14.10 3.49 -17.04
CA ALA A 62 -14.02 2.39 -17.98
C ALA A 62 -14.73 1.15 -17.42
N ILE A 63 -15.68 0.60 -18.17
CA ILE A 63 -16.49 -0.56 -17.77
C ILE A 63 -16.25 -1.71 -18.74
N SER A 64 -15.74 -2.82 -18.24
CA SER A 64 -15.66 -4.07 -19.01
C SER A 64 -16.77 -5.01 -18.58
N LEU A 65 -17.60 -5.47 -19.52
CA LEU A 65 -18.76 -6.32 -19.27
C LEU A 65 -18.65 -7.63 -20.06
N ALA A 66 -18.74 -8.75 -19.36
CA ALA A 66 -18.74 -10.08 -19.95
C ALA A 66 -19.98 -10.87 -19.51
N LYS A 67 -20.46 -11.76 -20.38
CA LYS A 67 -21.45 -12.79 -20.03
C LYS A 67 -20.74 -14.12 -19.92
N ASP A 68 -20.76 -14.71 -18.73
CA ASP A 68 -20.10 -15.98 -18.41
C ASP A 68 -21.18 -16.97 -17.95
N GLY A 69 -21.62 -17.83 -18.88
CA GLY A 69 -22.73 -18.76 -18.67
C GLY A 69 -24.02 -18.04 -18.25
N THR A 70 -24.42 -18.23 -16.99
CA THR A 70 -25.64 -17.68 -16.38
C THR A 70 -25.40 -16.40 -15.57
N ILE A 71 -24.21 -15.81 -15.65
CA ILE A 71 -23.78 -14.66 -14.85
C ILE A 71 -23.26 -13.54 -15.78
N TYR A 72 -23.65 -12.30 -15.49
CA TYR A 72 -22.94 -11.13 -16.01
C TYR A 72 -21.84 -10.72 -15.02
N LYS A 73 -20.64 -10.48 -15.54
CA LYS A 73 -19.48 -9.98 -14.82
C LYS A 73 -19.15 -8.57 -15.31
N ALA A 74 -19.04 -7.61 -14.41
CA ALA A 74 -18.62 -6.25 -14.74
C ALA A 74 -17.37 -5.87 -13.94
N LEU A 75 -16.42 -5.25 -14.61
CA LEU A 75 -15.27 -4.59 -14.01
C LEU A 75 -15.40 -3.09 -14.25
N ILE A 76 -15.67 -2.34 -13.18
CA ILE A 76 -15.87 -0.89 -13.24
C ILE A 76 -14.63 -0.21 -12.70
N ARG A 77 -13.98 0.60 -13.53
CA ARG A 77 -12.81 1.39 -13.16
C ARG A 77 -13.23 2.83 -13.03
N SER A 78 -12.92 3.42 -11.88
CA SER A 78 -13.20 4.81 -11.55
C SER A 78 -12.00 5.48 -10.90
N ASN A 79 -12.11 6.78 -10.71
CA ASN A 79 -11.16 7.56 -9.91
C ASN A 79 -11.09 7.08 -8.44
N LEU A 80 -12.11 6.41 -7.91
CA LEU A 80 -12.09 5.89 -6.54
C LEU A 80 -11.42 4.52 -6.44
N GLY A 81 -11.30 3.81 -7.57
CA GLY A 81 -10.73 2.48 -7.63
C GLY A 81 -11.52 1.57 -8.58
N THR A 82 -11.29 0.27 -8.43
CA THR A 82 -11.86 -0.77 -9.29
C THR A 82 -12.88 -1.60 -8.52
N GLU A 83 -14.10 -1.69 -9.04
CA GLU A 83 -15.19 -2.49 -8.49
C GLU A 83 -15.41 -3.73 -9.37
N ARG A 84 -15.46 -4.90 -8.73
CA ARG A 84 -15.73 -6.20 -9.35
C ARG A 84 -17.15 -6.60 -9.02
N LEU A 85 -18.05 -6.55 -10.00
CA LEU A 85 -19.47 -6.80 -9.80
C LEU A 85 -19.92 -8.02 -10.59
N SER A 86 -20.91 -8.74 -10.05
CA SER A 86 -21.55 -9.83 -10.77
C SER A 86 -23.05 -9.90 -10.45
N VAL A 87 -23.83 -10.35 -11.42
CA VAL A 87 -25.27 -10.58 -11.24
C VAL A 87 -25.72 -11.75 -12.09
N ALA A 88 -26.54 -12.62 -11.51
CA ALA A 88 -27.16 -13.71 -12.25
C ALA A 88 -28.12 -13.14 -13.31
N ILE A 89 -28.09 -13.69 -14.54
CA ILE A 89 -28.91 -13.22 -15.66
C ILE A 89 -30.40 -13.19 -15.30
N VAL A 90 -30.86 -14.15 -14.48
CA VAL A 90 -32.25 -14.25 -14.02
C VAL A 90 -32.67 -13.10 -13.11
N LYS A 91 -31.72 -12.43 -12.45
CA LYS A 91 -31.99 -11.27 -11.57
C LYS A 91 -32.04 -9.95 -12.34
N VAL A 92 -31.58 -9.92 -13.61
CA VAL A 92 -31.56 -8.70 -14.41
C VAL A 92 -32.96 -8.37 -14.91
N GLN A 93 -33.52 -7.28 -14.38
CA GLN A 93 -34.82 -6.78 -14.81
C GLN A 93 -34.75 -6.20 -16.22
N ARG A 94 -35.76 -6.52 -17.04
CA ARG A 94 -35.91 -6.05 -18.43
C ARG A 94 -37.28 -5.41 -18.59
N SER A 95 -37.37 -4.36 -19.41
CA SER A 95 -38.67 -3.76 -19.74
C SER A 95 -39.59 -4.78 -20.42
N THR A 96 -40.90 -4.63 -20.21
CA THR A 96 -41.92 -5.52 -20.77
C THR A 96 -41.79 -5.65 -22.28
N MET A 97 -41.53 -4.53 -22.98
CA MET A 97 -41.26 -4.52 -24.42
C MET A 97 -40.08 -5.42 -24.80
N ARG A 98 -38.93 -5.31 -24.11
CA ARG A 98 -37.76 -6.16 -24.42
C ARG A 98 -38.02 -7.64 -24.17
N LYS A 99 -38.78 -7.97 -23.11
CA LYS A 99 -39.21 -9.35 -22.84
C LYS A 99 -40.07 -9.88 -24.00
N LEU A 100 -41.04 -9.07 -24.44
CA LEU A 100 -41.96 -9.43 -25.53
C LEU A 100 -41.22 -9.65 -26.86
N PHE A 101 -40.21 -8.85 -27.17
CA PHE A 101 -39.40 -8.97 -28.39
C PHE A 101 -38.18 -9.90 -28.26
N GLY A 102 -38.04 -10.64 -27.15
CA GLY A 102 -36.91 -11.55 -26.95
C GLY A 102 -35.53 -10.86 -26.90
N LEU A 103 -35.49 -9.55 -26.63
CA LEU A 103 -34.26 -8.77 -26.65
C LEU A 103 -33.45 -8.94 -25.36
N SER A 104 -32.13 -8.90 -25.51
CA SER A 104 -31.19 -8.88 -24.38
C SER A 104 -31.38 -7.62 -23.51
N PRO A 105 -31.04 -7.70 -22.21
CA PRO A 105 -30.98 -6.53 -21.33
C PRO A 105 -30.05 -5.44 -21.89
N THR A 106 -30.33 -4.17 -21.57
CA THR A 106 -29.36 -3.09 -21.84
C THR A 106 -28.20 -3.13 -20.86
N LEU A 107 -27.11 -2.42 -21.18
CA LEU A 107 -26.03 -2.12 -20.24
C LEU A 107 -26.57 -1.53 -18.94
N GLU A 108 -27.47 -0.54 -19.04
CA GLU A 108 -28.08 0.12 -17.89
C GLU A 108 -28.90 -0.84 -17.03
N ASN A 109 -29.66 -1.77 -17.63
CA ASN A 109 -30.37 -2.80 -16.89
C ASN A 109 -29.40 -3.69 -16.09
N ILE A 110 -28.29 -4.09 -16.71
CA ILE A 110 -27.31 -5.00 -16.10
C ILE A 110 -26.58 -4.29 -14.96
N ILE A 111 -26.01 -3.11 -15.22
CA ILE A 111 -25.22 -2.35 -14.24
C ILE A 111 -26.11 -1.89 -13.06
N SER A 112 -27.34 -1.42 -13.33
CA SER A 112 -28.28 -1.07 -12.26
C SER A 112 -28.67 -2.28 -11.40
N SER A 113 -28.80 -3.47 -12.00
CA SER A 113 -29.06 -4.71 -11.25
C SER A 113 -27.87 -5.16 -10.39
N MET A 114 -26.68 -4.61 -10.63
CA MET A 114 -25.49 -4.78 -9.79
C MET A 114 -25.36 -3.69 -8.70
N GLY A 115 -26.34 -2.78 -8.58
CA GLY A 115 -26.31 -1.68 -7.61
C GLY A 115 -25.46 -0.49 -8.03
N TYR A 116 -25.07 -0.40 -9.31
CA TYR A 116 -24.29 0.72 -9.82
C TYR A 116 -25.12 1.55 -10.81
N THR A 117 -25.05 2.87 -10.73
CA THR A 117 -25.90 3.75 -11.55
C THR A 117 -25.05 4.81 -12.23
N VAL A 118 -25.04 4.75 -13.57
CA VAL A 118 -24.47 5.77 -14.46
C VAL A 118 -25.40 5.93 -15.66
N PRO A 119 -25.79 7.16 -16.04
CA PRO A 119 -26.67 7.36 -17.19
C PRO A 119 -26.02 6.82 -18.47
N SER A 120 -26.77 6.03 -19.23
CA SER A 120 -26.24 5.28 -20.38
C SER A 120 -25.64 6.17 -21.47
N HIS A 121 -26.09 7.42 -21.60
CA HIS A 121 -25.59 8.36 -22.61
C HIS A 121 -24.14 8.81 -22.39
N PHE A 122 -23.61 8.66 -21.18
CA PHE A 122 -22.18 8.87 -20.93
C PHE A 122 -21.31 7.69 -21.37
N LEU A 123 -21.89 6.48 -21.44
CA LEU A 123 -21.16 5.24 -21.70
C LEU A 123 -21.07 4.96 -23.20
N LYS A 124 -19.90 5.19 -23.78
CA LYS A 124 -19.63 4.94 -25.20
C LYS A 124 -18.98 3.56 -25.37
N LEU A 125 -19.61 2.69 -26.17
CA LEU A 125 -19.04 1.39 -26.53
C LEU A 125 -17.78 1.60 -27.39
N CYS A 126 -16.64 1.09 -26.94
CA CYS A 126 -15.42 1.06 -27.73
C CYS A 126 -15.18 -0.36 -28.28
N LYS A 127 -14.93 -0.46 -29.59
CA LYS A 127 -14.68 -1.73 -30.30
C LYS A 127 -13.24 -1.88 -30.78
N ASP A 128 -12.37 -0.92 -30.45
CA ASP A 128 -10.96 -0.98 -30.82
C ASP A 128 -10.29 -2.20 -30.17
N SER A 129 -9.62 -3.00 -30.99
CA SER A 129 -8.99 -4.26 -30.54
C SER A 129 -7.76 -4.04 -29.65
N SER A 130 -7.18 -2.84 -29.62
CA SER A 130 -6.04 -2.50 -28.78
C SER A 130 -6.42 -1.98 -27.38
N LEU A 131 -7.68 -1.57 -27.17
CA LEU A 131 -8.16 -1.09 -25.88
C LEU A 131 -7.96 -2.09 -24.72
N PRO A 132 -8.23 -3.40 -24.88
CA PRO A 132 -7.98 -4.37 -23.80
C PRO A 132 -6.53 -4.36 -23.30
N SER A 133 -5.56 -4.30 -24.21
CA SER A 133 -4.14 -4.26 -23.83
C SER A 133 -3.79 -2.96 -23.09
N GLU A 134 -4.36 -1.82 -23.49
CA GLU A 134 -4.15 -0.55 -22.79
C GLU A 134 -4.78 -0.55 -21.38
N LEU A 135 -6.00 -1.07 -21.24
CA LEU A 135 -6.66 -1.22 -19.94
C LEU A 135 -5.87 -2.13 -19.00
N LEU A 136 -5.29 -3.22 -19.52
CA LEU A 136 -4.42 -4.09 -18.74
C LEU A 136 -3.14 -3.37 -18.32
N SER A 137 -2.44 -2.71 -19.26
CA SER A 137 -1.24 -1.92 -18.97
C SER A 137 -1.50 -0.86 -17.90
N MET A 138 -2.67 -0.21 -17.93
CA MET A 138 -3.08 0.74 -16.91
C MET A 138 -3.27 0.09 -15.53
N GLU A 139 -3.89 -1.08 -15.45
CA GLU A 139 -4.03 -1.83 -14.21
C GLU A 139 -2.68 -2.28 -13.67
N GLU A 140 -1.81 -2.82 -14.53
CA GLU A 140 -0.46 -3.27 -14.17
C GLU A 140 0.39 -2.16 -13.55
N ARG A 141 0.29 -0.93 -14.08
CA ARG A 141 0.98 0.25 -13.53
C ARG A 141 0.46 0.66 -12.15
N GLN A 142 -0.75 0.26 -11.77
CA GLN A 142 -1.36 0.57 -10.48
C GLN A 142 -1.14 -0.52 -9.43
N VAL A 143 -0.67 -1.71 -9.83
CA VAL A 143 -0.32 -2.78 -8.90
C VAL A 143 0.96 -2.40 -8.16
N ILE A 144 0.89 -2.38 -6.82
CA ILE A 144 2.03 -2.08 -5.98
C ILE A 144 2.77 -3.39 -5.71
N ARG A 145 3.99 -3.51 -6.25
CA ARG A 145 4.86 -4.69 -6.06
C ARG A 145 6.05 -4.43 -5.15
N SER A 146 6.23 -3.19 -4.73
CA SER A 146 7.40 -2.78 -3.98
C SER A 146 7.03 -1.79 -2.88
N TYR A 147 7.66 -1.94 -1.73
CA TYR A 147 7.45 -1.10 -0.55
C TYR A 147 8.77 -0.51 -0.09
N LYS A 148 8.70 0.65 0.57
CA LYS A 148 9.84 1.29 1.20
C LYS A 148 9.48 1.74 2.61
N PHE A 149 10.32 1.36 3.57
CA PHE A 149 10.09 1.65 4.98
C PHE A 149 11.32 2.32 5.58
N GLY A 150 11.11 3.41 6.31
CA GLY A 150 12.19 4.05 7.04
C GLY A 150 12.52 3.28 8.31
N VAL A 151 13.80 3.23 8.67
CA VAL A 151 14.25 2.57 9.91
C VAL A 151 15.15 3.52 10.69
N GLU A 152 14.70 3.90 11.88
CA GLU A 152 15.43 4.75 12.82
C GLU A 152 15.85 3.97 14.06
N TYR A 153 16.90 4.45 14.71
CA TYR A 153 17.46 3.88 15.92
C TYR A 153 17.48 4.94 17.01
N ILE A 154 17.00 4.57 18.20
CA ILE A 154 16.97 5.38 19.41
C ILE A 154 17.82 4.67 20.46
N SER A 155 18.92 5.30 20.84
CA SER A 155 19.75 4.85 21.96
C SER A 155 19.14 5.26 23.31
N SER A 156 19.68 4.71 24.40
CA SER A 156 19.27 5.05 25.76
C SER A 156 19.23 6.56 26.00
N GLY A 157 18.16 7.03 26.65
CA GLY A 157 17.95 8.45 26.99
C GLY A 157 17.46 9.36 25.85
N GLN A 158 17.47 8.91 24.59
CA GLN A 158 16.93 9.69 23.46
C GLN A 158 15.41 9.49 23.31
N THR A 159 14.69 10.55 22.93
CA THR A 159 13.21 10.54 22.88
C THR A 159 12.59 11.22 21.65
N THR A 160 13.41 11.75 20.72
CA THR A 160 12.94 12.56 19.59
C THR A 160 13.52 12.09 18.26
N GLU A 161 12.82 12.39 17.15
CA GLU A 161 13.26 12.12 15.77
C GLU A 161 14.64 12.75 15.47
N GLU A 162 14.88 13.98 15.92
CA GLU A 162 16.17 14.67 15.72
C GLU A 162 17.34 13.88 16.30
N HIS A 163 17.19 13.35 17.52
CA HIS A 163 18.21 12.50 18.12
C HIS A 163 18.38 11.17 17.36
N ALA A 164 17.28 10.59 16.89
CA ALA A 164 17.28 9.35 16.11
C ALA A 164 18.13 9.48 14.82
N LEU A 165 17.90 10.57 14.08
CA LEU A 165 18.55 10.84 12.81
C LEU A 165 20.05 11.12 12.95
N CYS A 166 20.52 11.50 14.13
CA CYS A 166 21.94 11.74 14.40
C CYS A 166 22.74 10.47 14.67
N ASN A 167 22.10 9.34 14.95
CA ASN A 167 22.80 8.10 15.28
C ASN A 167 23.46 7.46 14.05
N THR A 168 24.64 6.86 14.23
CA THR A 168 25.38 6.16 13.16
C THR A 168 25.40 4.65 13.39
N HIS A 169 25.74 3.89 12.36
CA HIS A 169 25.74 2.42 12.44
C HIS A 169 26.80 1.89 13.40
N GLU A 170 27.95 2.56 13.50
CA GLU A 170 29.05 2.21 14.38
C GLU A 170 28.61 2.24 15.84
N ASN A 171 27.89 3.30 16.22
CA ASN A 171 27.44 3.55 17.59
C ASN A 171 26.12 2.85 17.94
N ALA A 172 25.50 2.15 16.98
CA ALA A 172 24.24 1.45 17.22
C ALA A 172 24.45 0.12 17.96
N SER A 173 23.48 -0.24 18.80
CA SER A 173 23.56 -1.40 19.67
C SER A 173 23.61 -2.73 18.91
N PRO A 174 24.18 -3.79 19.51
CA PRO A 174 24.12 -5.14 18.95
C PRO A 174 22.67 -5.62 18.73
N ALA A 175 21.73 -5.23 19.60
CA ALA A 175 20.33 -5.59 19.49
C ALA A 175 19.68 -4.97 18.25
N TYR A 176 19.98 -3.69 17.96
CA TYR A 176 19.55 -3.03 16.73
C TYR A 176 20.13 -3.69 15.48
N LYS A 177 21.43 -3.99 15.48
CA LYS A 177 22.10 -4.67 14.35
C LYS A 177 21.47 -6.05 14.09
N LYS A 178 21.14 -6.79 15.15
CA LYS A 178 20.41 -8.06 15.05
C LYS A 178 18.97 -7.87 14.54
N PHE A 179 18.31 -6.77 14.89
CA PHE A 179 16.99 -6.45 14.34
C PHE A 179 17.06 -6.13 12.84
N LEU A 180 18.11 -5.46 12.35
CA LEU A 180 18.30 -5.25 10.92
C LEU A 180 18.40 -6.57 10.13
N THR A 181 19.08 -7.58 10.69
CA THR A 181 19.14 -8.91 10.06
C THR A 181 17.82 -9.67 10.14
N PHE A 182 17.00 -9.41 11.17
CA PHE A 182 15.62 -9.91 11.24
C PHE A 182 14.73 -9.30 10.13
N LEU A 183 14.92 -8.02 9.79
CA LEU A 183 14.17 -7.36 8.70
C LEU A 183 14.52 -7.94 7.33
N GLY A 184 15.81 -8.11 7.03
CA GLY A 184 16.25 -8.57 5.73
C GLY A 184 17.75 -8.74 5.60
N GLU A 185 18.19 -8.89 4.36
CA GLU A 185 19.59 -9.03 3.99
C GLU A 185 20.23 -7.65 3.83
N THR A 186 21.45 -7.49 4.34
CA THR A 186 22.27 -6.32 4.03
C THR A 186 22.84 -6.46 2.63
N ILE A 187 22.55 -5.50 1.76
CA ILE A 187 22.97 -5.48 0.36
C ILE A 187 23.93 -4.32 0.10
N GLU A 188 24.77 -4.45 -0.93
CA GLU A 188 25.51 -3.33 -1.51
C GLU A 188 24.63 -2.55 -2.49
N LEU A 189 24.68 -1.21 -2.41
CA LEU A 189 23.90 -0.34 -3.28
C LEU A 189 24.52 -0.18 -4.67
N SER A 190 25.86 -0.16 -4.75
CA SER A 190 26.57 -0.03 -6.02
C SER A 190 26.21 -1.19 -6.96
N GLY A 191 25.62 -0.88 -8.10
CA GLY A 191 25.21 -1.88 -9.09
C GLY A 191 23.97 -2.71 -8.71
N TRP A 192 23.24 -2.33 -7.65
CA TRP A 192 22.01 -3.02 -7.24
C TRP A 192 20.96 -3.02 -8.36
N ARG A 193 20.38 -4.20 -8.63
CA ARG A 193 19.42 -4.41 -9.74
C ARG A 193 17.98 -4.62 -9.28
N GLY A 194 17.75 -4.78 -7.97
CA GLY A 194 16.40 -4.89 -7.41
C GLY A 194 15.73 -3.52 -7.24
N TYR A 195 14.58 -3.51 -6.60
CA TYR A 195 13.91 -2.26 -6.22
C TYR A 195 14.85 -1.41 -5.34
N ARG A 196 15.11 -0.16 -5.76
CA ARG A 196 16.07 0.75 -5.09
C ARG A 196 15.44 1.83 -4.21
N ALA A 197 14.11 1.98 -4.25
CA ALA A 197 13.37 3.00 -3.49
C ALA A 197 13.87 4.46 -3.56
N GLY A 198 14.64 4.82 -4.58
CA GLY A 198 15.24 6.16 -4.70
C GLY A 198 16.64 6.28 -4.10
N LEU A 199 17.21 5.20 -3.54
CA LEU A 199 18.62 5.12 -3.19
C LEU A 199 19.51 5.16 -4.45
N ASP A 200 20.72 5.68 -4.26
CA ASP A 200 21.76 5.80 -5.27
C ASP A 200 22.46 4.45 -5.47
N VAL A 201 22.36 3.91 -6.68
CA VAL A 201 22.96 2.64 -7.10
C VAL A 201 24.08 2.83 -8.12
N SER A 202 24.43 4.09 -8.43
CA SER A 202 25.42 4.43 -9.47
C SER A 202 26.87 4.19 -9.06
N GLY A 203 27.12 3.97 -7.76
CA GLY A 203 28.47 3.88 -7.18
C GLY A 203 29.01 5.20 -6.64
N ALA A 204 28.27 6.30 -6.75
CA ALA A 204 28.65 7.59 -6.15
C ALA A 204 28.38 7.68 -4.63
N ASN A 205 27.74 6.65 -4.04
CA ASN A 205 27.48 6.51 -2.60
C ASN A 205 26.73 7.70 -1.97
N ASN A 206 25.93 8.43 -2.74
CA ASN A 206 25.20 9.61 -2.23
C ASN A 206 24.17 9.26 -1.16
N THR A 207 23.74 7.99 -1.09
CA THR A 207 22.78 7.48 -0.11
C THR A 207 23.36 6.31 0.68
N GLY A 208 24.67 6.33 0.91
CA GLY A 208 25.38 5.25 1.61
C GLY A 208 25.88 4.17 0.67
N ILE A 209 26.55 3.17 1.24
CA ILE A 209 27.17 2.06 0.51
C ILE A 209 26.29 0.80 0.57
N GLN A 210 25.54 0.65 1.66
CA GLN A 210 24.72 -0.52 1.94
C GLN A 210 23.33 -0.11 2.41
N SER A 211 22.38 -1.03 2.25
CA SER A 211 21.07 -0.94 2.91
C SER A 211 20.57 -2.32 3.29
N VAL A 212 19.40 -2.39 3.91
CA VAL A 212 18.68 -3.65 4.17
C VAL A 212 17.58 -3.82 3.11
N TYR A 213 17.42 -5.04 2.63
CA TYR A 213 16.45 -5.39 1.61
C TYR A 213 15.86 -6.78 1.85
N THR A 214 14.62 -7.01 1.43
CA THR A 214 14.07 -8.36 1.36
C THR A 214 13.07 -8.55 0.24
N LYS A 215 12.98 -9.80 -0.25
CA LYS A 215 11.84 -10.28 -1.03
C LYS A 215 10.93 -11.07 -0.12
N TRP A 216 9.66 -10.70 -0.10
CA TRP A 216 8.67 -11.34 0.76
C TRP A 216 7.33 -11.43 0.04
N GLN A 217 6.82 -12.66 -0.12
CA GLN A 217 5.54 -12.95 -0.81
C GLN A 217 5.46 -12.34 -2.23
N GLY A 218 6.58 -12.27 -2.94
CA GLY A 218 6.67 -11.66 -4.28
C GLY A 218 6.76 -10.13 -4.27
N TYR A 219 6.71 -9.48 -3.11
CA TYR A 219 6.97 -8.06 -2.93
C TYR A 219 8.45 -7.80 -2.69
N GLU A 220 8.98 -6.72 -3.23
CA GLU A 220 10.31 -6.21 -2.92
C GLU A 220 10.22 -5.11 -1.86
N ILE A 221 10.97 -5.23 -0.77
CA ILE A 221 10.96 -4.26 0.33
C ILE A 221 12.37 -3.71 0.49
N MET A 222 12.52 -2.40 0.29
CA MET A 222 13.76 -1.67 0.55
C MET A 222 13.60 -0.88 1.84
N TYR A 223 14.60 -0.96 2.72
CA TYR A 223 14.60 -0.16 3.95
C TYR A 223 15.46 1.09 3.76
N HIS A 224 14.98 2.26 4.21
CA HIS A 224 15.82 3.44 4.36
C HIS A 224 16.36 3.45 5.79
N VAL A 225 17.49 2.79 5.98
CA VAL A 225 18.10 2.64 7.31
C VAL A 225 18.90 3.89 7.65
N ALA A 226 18.40 4.70 8.58
CA ALA A 226 18.99 6.00 8.95
C ALA A 226 20.48 5.89 9.27
N THR A 227 20.86 4.86 10.01
CA THR A 227 22.24 4.63 10.44
C THR A 227 23.19 4.27 9.30
N LEU A 228 22.67 3.75 8.17
CA LEU A 228 23.43 3.41 6.95
C LEU A 228 23.41 4.52 5.89
N LEU A 229 22.54 5.51 6.02
CA LEU A 229 22.56 6.72 5.19
C LEU A 229 23.72 7.64 5.61
N PRO A 230 24.24 8.50 4.71
CA PRO A 230 25.33 9.41 5.04
C PRO A 230 24.99 10.31 6.23
N HIS A 231 25.91 10.42 7.18
CA HIS A 231 25.81 11.33 8.32
C HIS A 231 26.64 12.58 8.06
N LYS A 232 26.09 13.76 8.35
CA LYS A 232 26.82 15.04 8.26
C LYS A 232 26.84 15.70 9.65
N PRO A 233 27.91 15.61 10.45
CA PRO A 233 27.92 16.13 11.82
C PRO A 233 27.54 17.61 11.95
N GLU A 234 27.87 18.42 10.94
CA GLU A 234 27.55 19.85 10.86
C GLU A 234 26.05 20.12 10.65
N ASP A 235 25.31 19.16 10.10
CA ASP A 235 23.87 19.27 9.81
C ASP A 235 23.05 18.66 10.94
N LYS A 236 22.71 19.46 11.95
CA LYS A 236 21.90 19.00 13.09
C LYS A 236 20.54 18.41 12.69
N GLN A 237 19.97 18.84 11.56
CA GLN A 237 18.68 18.35 11.08
C GLN A 237 18.80 17.10 10.20
N GLN A 238 20.02 16.72 9.81
CA GLN A 238 20.32 15.59 8.93
C GLN A 238 19.38 15.56 7.70
N LEU A 239 19.29 16.68 6.99
CA LEU A 239 18.27 16.92 5.97
C LEU A 239 18.27 15.85 4.86
N GLU A 240 19.44 15.32 4.48
CA GLU A 240 19.50 14.24 3.49
C GLU A 240 18.91 12.93 4.03
N ARG A 241 19.18 12.57 5.28
CA ARG A 241 18.52 11.40 5.91
C ARG A 241 17.02 11.61 5.99
N LYS A 242 16.60 12.79 6.46
CA LYS A 242 15.20 13.20 6.56
C LYS A 242 14.51 13.23 5.20
N ARG A 243 15.21 13.56 4.11
CA ARG A 243 14.68 13.53 2.74
C ARG A 243 14.30 12.12 2.29
N HIS A 244 15.04 11.10 2.69
CA HIS A 244 14.69 9.72 2.37
C HIS A 244 13.60 9.21 3.32
N ILE A 245 13.89 9.25 4.61
CA ILE A 245 13.08 8.65 5.68
C ILE A 245 11.77 9.39 5.89
N GLY A 246 11.83 10.72 5.89
CA GLY A 246 10.64 11.57 6.01
C GLY A 246 9.69 11.43 4.81
N ASN A 247 10.10 10.80 3.71
CA ASN A 247 9.24 10.50 2.57
C ASN A 247 8.71 9.05 2.55
N ASP A 248 8.92 8.29 3.63
CA ASP A 248 8.33 6.97 3.80
C ASP A 248 6.98 7.06 4.52
N ILE A 249 6.05 6.20 4.14
CA ILE A 249 4.72 6.22 4.77
C ILE A 249 4.75 5.52 6.12
N VAL A 250 5.49 4.43 6.19
CA VAL A 250 5.66 3.60 7.39
C VAL A 250 7.09 3.72 7.89
N MET A 251 7.19 4.03 9.18
CA MET A 251 8.44 4.19 9.92
C MET A 251 8.59 3.07 10.93
N ILE A 252 9.78 2.49 11.01
CA ILE A 252 10.17 1.55 12.06
C ILE A 252 11.15 2.27 12.97
N ILE A 253 10.84 2.36 14.27
CA ILE A 253 11.71 3.00 15.25
C ILE A 253 12.14 1.94 16.25
N PHE A 254 13.41 1.53 16.17
CA PHE A 254 13.99 0.62 17.13
C PHE A 254 14.53 1.40 18.33
N GLN A 255 14.18 0.99 19.54
CA GLN A 255 14.64 1.61 20.78
C GLN A 255 15.32 0.57 21.65
N ASP A 256 16.51 0.87 22.18
CA ASP A 256 17.18 -0.05 23.11
C ASP A 256 16.40 -0.25 24.42
N GLU A 257 15.68 0.78 24.86
CA GLU A 257 14.94 0.81 26.11
C GLU A 257 13.47 1.16 25.88
N LYS A 258 12.62 0.83 26.87
CA LYS A 258 11.18 1.14 26.88
C LYS A 258 10.88 2.62 27.19
N THR A 259 11.84 3.51 26.90
CA THR A 259 11.71 4.95 27.10
C THR A 259 10.70 5.50 26.09
N ALA A 260 9.76 6.30 26.57
CA ALA A 260 8.69 6.82 25.74
C ALA A 260 9.25 7.73 24.62
N PHE A 261 9.10 7.30 23.37
CA PHE A 261 9.38 8.12 22.19
C PHE A 261 8.26 9.14 22.00
N ASP A 262 8.61 10.41 21.82
CA ASP A 262 7.65 11.46 21.52
C ASP A 262 7.29 11.45 20.03
N LEU A 263 6.15 10.84 19.70
CA LEU A 263 5.64 10.78 18.33
C LEU A 263 5.32 12.18 17.77
N SER A 264 5.12 13.18 18.62
CA SER A 264 4.92 14.57 18.17
C SER A 264 6.20 15.21 17.62
N SER A 265 7.37 14.60 17.87
CA SER A 265 8.65 15.02 17.27
C SER A 265 8.77 14.64 15.79
N ILE A 266 7.95 13.72 15.27
CA ILE A 266 7.93 13.35 13.85
C ILE A 266 7.15 14.42 13.09
N THR A 267 7.87 15.28 12.38
CA THR A 267 7.26 16.45 11.71
C THR A 267 6.82 16.16 10.27
N SER A 268 7.19 15.01 9.69
CA SER A 268 6.85 14.74 8.30
C SER A 268 5.34 14.57 8.08
N HIS A 269 4.85 15.18 6.99
CA HIS A 269 3.49 14.95 6.51
C HIS A 269 3.33 13.61 5.78
N GLN A 270 4.40 12.93 5.36
CA GLN A 270 4.30 11.65 4.66
C GLN A 270 4.30 10.45 5.61
N ASN A 271 4.98 10.53 6.75
CA ASN A 271 4.90 9.48 7.77
C ASN A 271 3.47 9.43 8.33
N HIS A 272 2.82 8.26 8.24
CA HIS A 272 1.45 8.02 8.69
C HIS A 272 1.33 6.85 9.66
N VAL A 273 2.29 5.94 9.66
CA VAL A 273 2.36 4.82 10.61
C VAL A 273 3.77 4.71 11.16
N VAL A 274 3.87 4.49 12.47
CA VAL A 274 5.11 4.23 13.19
C VAL A 274 4.98 2.89 13.89
N ALA A 275 5.95 2.01 13.66
CA ALA A 275 6.15 0.75 14.37
C ALA A 275 7.34 0.92 15.33
N LEU A 276 7.05 1.12 16.61
CA LEU A 276 8.05 1.11 17.68
C LEU A 276 8.41 -0.32 18.01
N VAL A 277 9.71 -0.61 18.09
CA VAL A 277 10.26 -1.93 18.37
C VAL A 277 11.26 -1.83 19.51
N THR A 278 11.05 -2.60 20.57
CA THR A 278 11.97 -2.68 21.70
C THR A 278 12.44 -4.12 21.87
N PRO A 279 13.74 -4.39 22.09
CA PRO A 279 14.22 -5.74 22.31
C PRO A 279 13.65 -6.32 23.62
N GLU A 280 13.38 -7.62 23.60
CA GLU A 280 13.01 -8.44 24.76
C GLU A 280 13.88 -9.71 24.73
N GLU A 281 13.84 -10.52 25.80
CA GLU A 281 14.71 -11.71 25.95
C GLU A 281 14.63 -12.68 24.77
N GLU A 282 13.41 -13.02 24.33
CA GLU A 282 13.16 -13.99 23.25
C GLU A 282 12.67 -13.34 21.94
N GLY A 283 12.76 -12.01 21.82
CA GLY A 283 12.24 -11.33 20.64
C GLY A 283 12.15 -9.83 20.73
N TYR A 284 11.02 -9.30 20.29
CA TYR A 284 10.74 -7.87 20.26
C TYR A 284 9.33 -7.59 20.77
N ARG A 285 9.22 -6.50 21.51
CA ARG A 285 7.94 -5.84 21.76
C ARG A 285 7.67 -4.87 20.63
N ILE A 286 6.46 -4.91 20.07
CA ILE A 286 6.02 -3.99 19.03
C ILE A 286 4.90 -3.09 19.52
N GLN A 287 4.91 -1.81 19.15
CA GLN A 287 3.79 -0.91 19.36
C GLN A 287 3.57 -0.12 18.09
N ILE A 288 2.36 -0.12 17.56
CA ILE A 288 2.04 0.59 16.33
C ILE A 288 1.26 1.86 16.69
N ALA A 289 1.63 2.97 16.09
CA ALA A 289 0.85 4.20 16.09
C ALA A 289 0.53 4.63 14.66
N SER A 290 -0.63 5.22 14.44
CA SER A 290 -1.02 5.78 13.15
C SER A 290 -1.63 7.17 13.29
N LYS A 291 -1.47 8.02 12.27
CA LYS A 291 -2.17 9.30 12.21
C LYS A 291 -3.68 9.13 12.10
N ALA A 292 -4.42 10.16 12.50
CA ALA A 292 -5.86 10.22 12.33
C ALA A 292 -6.26 10.05 10.84
N GLY A 293 -7.31 9.26 10.60
CA GLY A 293 -7.82 8.99 9.25
C GLY A 293 -7.20 7.76 8.57
N VAL A 294 -6.15 7.17 9.13
CA VAL A 294 -5.71 5.82 8.73
C VAL A 294 -6.71 4.81 9.33
N PRO A 295 -7.40 3.99 8.51
CA PRO A 295 -8.34 2.97 9.02
C PRO A 295 -7.58 1.84 9.69
N SER A 296 -8.28 1.02 10.49
CA SER A 296 -7.71 -0.19 11.08
C SER A 296 -7.23 -1.17 10.02
N PHE A 297 -6.16 -1.91 10.32
CA PHE A 297 -5.56 -2.88 9.40
C PHE A 297 -5.05 -4.12 10.13
N LEU A 298 -5.21 -5.26 9.46
CA LEU A 298 -4.81 -6.58 9.91
C LEU A 298 -3.33 -6.86 9.59
N PRO A 299 -2.70 -7.86 10.23
CA PRO A 299 -3.21 -8.62 11.38
C PRO A 299 -3.32 -7.73 12.63
N GLU A 300 -4.18 -8.08 13.58
CA GLU A 300 -4.28 -7.35 14.86
C GLU A 300 -3.03 -7.58 15.72
N ILE A 301 -2.71 -6.62 16.59
CA ILE A 301 -1.54 -6.72 17.48
C ILE A 301 -1.94 -7.60 18.68
N PRO A 302 -1.18 -8.66 19.01
CA PRO A 302 -1.48 -9.48 20.19
C PRO A 302 -1.33 -8.69 21.49
N ASP A 303 -2.02 -9.12 22.55
CA ASP A 303 -1.76 -8.71 23.94
C ASP A 303 -1.31 -9.96 24.73
N PRO A 304 -0.03 -10.03 25.17
CA PRO A 304 0.99 -8.99 25.07
C PRO A 304 1.54 -8.81 23.63
N PRO A 305 2.03 -7.62 23.27
CA PRO A 305 2.44 -7.29 21.90
C PRO A 305 3.87 -7.73 21.61
N LEU A 306 4.11 -9.04 21.69
CA LEU A 306 5.40 -9.67 21.52
C LEU A 306 5.47 -10.45 20.22
N ILE A 307 6.61 -10.37 19.55
CA ILE A 307 6.99 -11.18 18.39
C ILE A 307 8.33 -11.85 18.67
N GLN A 308 8.53 -13.08 18.21
CA GLN A 308 9.78 -13.81 18.40
C GLN A 308 10.79 -13.51 17.29
N MET A 309 12.04 -13.93 17.48
CA MET A 309 13.09 -13.88 16.44
C MET A 309 13.01 -15.08 15.48
N ASP A 310 11.83 -15.35 14.92
CA ASP A 310 11.59 -16.46 14.00
C ASP A 310 10.93 -16.03 12.69
N ALA A 311 10.85 -16.96 11.73
CA ALA A 311 10.30 -16.67 10.40
C ALA A 311 8.81 -16.31 10.45
N MET A 312 8.05 -16.90 11.37
CA MET A 312 6.61 -16.64 11.49
C MET A 312 6.34 -15.21 12.00
N SER A 313 7.08 -14.81 13.02
CA SER A 313 7.04 -13.46 13.59
C SER A 313 7.53 -12.41 12.61
N ARG A 314 8.55 -12.74 11.82
CA ARG A 314 9.01 -11.90 10.72
C ARG A 314 7.92 -11.71 9.67
N ASP A 315 7.27 -12.79 9.24
CA ASP A 315 6.16 -12.72 8.29
C ASP A 315 4.99 -11.89 8.81
N PHE A 316 4.62 -12.08 10.09
CA PHE A 316 3.61 -11.25 10.76
C PHE A 316 3.98 -9.76 10.74
N PHE A 317 5.23 -9.43 11.06
CA PHE A 317 5.69 -8.06 11.11
C PHE A 317 5.69 -7.39 9.72
N LEU A 318 6.21 -8.08 8.70
CA LEU A 318 6.19 -7.58 7.31
C LEU A 318 4.76 -7.40 6.79
N HIS A 319 3.87 -8.33 7.11
CA HIS A 319 2.44 -8.22 6.81
C HIS A 319 1.83 -6.97 7.44
N LYS A 320 2.11 -6.74 8.73
CA LYS A 320 1.60 -5.57 9.44
C LYS A 320 2.06 -4.27 8.80
N LEU A 321 3.34 -4.17 8.39
CA LEU A 321 3.90 -2.98 7.74
C LEU A 321 3.32 -2.73 6.34
N VAL A 322 3.18 -3.77 5.51
CA VAL A 322 2.59 -3.65 4.17
C VAL A 322 1.13 -3.20 4.26
N ASN A 323 0.35 -3.78 5.18
CA ASN A 323 -1.03 -3.39 5.37
C ASN A 323 -1.17 -2.01 6.01
N ALA A 324 -0.22 -1.60 6.86
CA ALA A 324 -0.14 -0.22 7.37
C ALA A 324 -0.01 0.81 6.24
N GLU A 325 0.87 0.56 5.27
CA GLU A 325 1.04 1.45 4.12
C GLU A 325 -0.23 1.46 3.25
N ARG A 326 -0.79 0.28 2.95
CA ARG A 326 -2.04 0.18 2.18
C ARG A 326 -3.22 0.89 2.85
N ALA A 327 -3.32 0.80 4.18
CA ALA A 327 -4.34 1.52 4.93
C ALA A 327 -4.14 3.03 4.83
N SER A 328 -2.88 3.50 4.86
CA SER A 328 -2.54 4.91 4.76
C SER A 328 -2.99 5.54 3.44
N TYR A 329 -3.07 4.78 2.33
CA TYR A 329 -3.64 5.27 1.07
C TYR A 329 -5.11 5.70 1.15
N LYS A 330 -5.85 5.20 2.15
CA LYS A 330 -7.25 5.57 2.41
C LYS A 330 -7.36 6.83 3.27
N ALA A 331 -6.25 7.32 3.82
CA ALA A 331 -6.24 8.53 4.63
C ALA A 331 -6.56 9.78 3.77
N PRO A 332 -7.20 10.82 4.34
CA PRO A 332 -7.58 12.03 3.60
C PRO A 332 -6.42 12.76 2.91
N SER A 333 -5.19 12.61 3.40
CA SER A 333 -3.96 13.17 2.85
C SER A 333 -3.49 12.49 1.54
N PHE A 334 -3.87 11.23 1.32
CA PHE A 334 -3.42 10.42 0.19
C PHE A 334 -4.52 10.04 -0.79
N ALA A 335 -5.73 9.76 -0.30
CA ALA A 335 -6.84 9.31 -1.13
C ALA A 335 -7.13 10.26 -2.33
N PRO A 336 -7.12 11.61 -2.16
CA PRO A 336 -7.32 12.52 -3.29
C PRO A 336 -6.19 12.46 -4.34
N LYS A 337 -4.94 12.25 -3.91
CA LYS A 337 -3.78 12.16 -4.83
C LYS A 337 -3.88 10.92 -5.70
N LEU A 338 -4.18 9.77 -5.09
CA LEU A 338 -4.40 8.51 -5.82
C LEU A 338 -5.61 8.61 -6.75
N SER A 339 -6.68 9.25 -6.28
CA SER A 339 -7.88 9.45 -7.09
C SER A 339 -7.61 10.32 -8.31
N ARG A 340 -6.85 11.42 -8.16
CA ARG A 340 -6.43 12.27 -9.27
C ARG A 340 -5.59 11.52 -10.30
N THR A 341 -4.60 10.73 -9.86
CA THR A 341 -3.78 9.92 -10.79
C THR A 341 -4.65 8.94 -11.58
N ARG A 342 -5.58 8.25 -10.91
CA ARG A 342 -6.53 7.35 -11.58
C ARG A 342 -7.43 8.08 -12.57
N SER A 343 -7.96 9.25 -12.20
CA SER A 343 -8.77 10.08 -13.09
C SER A 343 -8.01 10.43 -14.37
N VAL A 344 -6.75 10.88 -14.25
CA VAL A 344 -5.94 11.26 -15.41
C VAL A 344 -5.70 10.06 -16.32
N LEU A 345 -5.26 8.92 -15.77
CA LEU A 345 -5.02 7.71 -16.56
C LEU A 345 -6.29 7.23 -17.30
N LEU A 346 -7.44 7.23 -16.62
CA LEU A 346 -8.71 6.83 -17.22
C LEU A 346 -9.18 7.83 -18.28
N TYR A 347 -9.02 9.13 -18.03
CA TYR A 347 -9.36 10.18 -18.98
C TYR A 347 -8.52 10.07 -20.25
N ASP A 348 -7.20 9.90 -20.12
CA ASP A 348 -6.28 9.78 -21.25
C ASP A 348 -6.64 8.57 -22.13
N ILE A 349 -6.98 7.42 -21.52
CA ILE A 349 -7.48 6.25 -22.25
C ILE A 349 -8.82 6.57 -22.92
N ALA A 350 -9.77 7.17 -22.20
CA ALA A 350 -11.08 7.48 -22.74
C ALA A 350 -10.99 8.41 -23.96
N VAL A 351 -10.19 9.48 -23.89
CA VAL A 351 -9.98 10.41 -25.00
C VAL A 351 -9.26 9.75 -26.16
N LYS A 352 -8.20 8.96 -25.90
CA LYS A 352 -7.44 8.25 -26.95
C LYS A 352 -8.32 7.34 -27.81
N PHE A 353 -9.32 6.68 -27.22
CA PHE A 353 -10.12 5.65 -27.88
C PHE A 353 -11.53 6.09 -28.31
N LEU A 354 -11.95 7.29 -27.93
CA LEU A 354 -13.25 7.87 -28.30
C LEU A 354 -13.13 9.15 -29.15
N GLY A 355 -11.94 9.74 -29.20
CA GLY A 355 -11.62 10.96 -29.94
C GLY A 355 -11.33 10.74 -31.41
#